data_AF-A0A1H9EZX8-F1
#
_entry.id   AF-A0A1H9EZX8-F1
#
_cell.length_a   1.000
_cell.length_b   1.000
_cell.length_c   1.000
_cell.angle_alpha   90.00
_cell.angle_beta   90.00
_cell.angle_gamma   90.00
#
_symmetry.space_group_name_H-M   'P 1'
#
loop_
_entity.id
_entity.type
_entity.pdbx_description
1 polymer ?
#
loop_
_entity_poly.entity_id
_entity_poly.type
_entity_poly.pdbx_seq_one_letter_code
_entity_poly.pdbx_strand_id
1 'polypeptide(L)'
;MAEEASDQPQYLYLEGDQEGKKWVAEIIDEDPTFRLKRMFLPEIKTGTFAIYDGFYQIYGQHPGISPFVKEYCRVEQGHMQRRLAFYEVVNHLPAIKAAEPQRIQHLKEQIFQVLAEILQAVDHEMVQEDLMYLKEQVEDVGDSQSLNSGLAQLLKNKELMIADYQAKIEKIEHDLQE
;
A
#
# COMPACT_ATOMS: atom_id res chain seq x y z
N MET A 1 25.88 4.36 -16.16
CA MET A 1 24.74 5.25 -15.87
C MET A 1 23.62 4.31 -15.46
N ALA A 2 23.33 4.21 -14.17
CA ALA A 2 22.19 3.43 -13.70
C ALA A 2 20.94 4.24 -14.05
N GLU A 3 20.07 3.68 -14.88
CA GLU A 3 18.72 4.19 -15.05
C GLU A 3 18.07 4.17 -13.67
N GLU A 4 17.61 5.33 -13.20
CA GLU A 4 16.76 5.42 -12.02
C GLU A 4 15.56 4.50 -12.26
N ALA A 5 15.49 3.41 -11.49
CA ALA A 5 14.28 2.60 -11.43
C ALA A 5 13.09 3.54 -11.18
N SER A 6 12.00 3.34 -11.90
CA SER A 6 10.81 4.17 -11.73
C SER A 6 10.33 4.02 -10.29
N ASP A 7 10.62 5.01 -9.45
CA ASP A 7 10.28 5.06 -8.03
C ASP A 7 8.79 5.38 -7.79
N GLN A 8 7.98 5.20 -8.83
CA GLN A 8 6.57 5.55 -8.85
C GLN A 8 5.72 4.27 -8.76
N PRO A 9 4.65 4.28 -7.96
CA PRO A 9 3.76 3.14 -7.87
C PRO A 9 3.13 2.84 -9.25
N GLN A 10 3.10 1.56 -9.59
CA GLN A 10 2.25 1.03 -10.65
C GLN A 10 0.93 0.58 -10.04
N TYR A 11 -0.16 0.72 -10.78
CA TYR A 11 -1.48 0.32 -10.29
C TYR A 11 -1.91 -0.97 -10.96
N LEU A 12 -2.00 -2.04 -10.17
CA LEU A 12 -2.53 -3.32 -10.60
C LEU A 12 -4.01 -3.41 -10.27
N TYR A 13 -4.82 -3.55 -11.31
CA TYR A 13 -6.23 -3.89 -11.17
C TYR A 13 -6.42 -5.41 -11.19
N LEU A 14 -7.18 -5.95 -10.25
CA LEU A 14 -7.61 -7.35 -10.22
C LEU A 14 -9.13 -7.42 -10.03
N GLU A 15 -9.75 -8.32 -10.78
CA GLU A 15 -11.11 -8.80 -10.56
C GLU A 15 -11.09 -10.02 -9.62
N GLY A 16 -12.16 -10.17 -8.85
CA GLY A 16 -12.35 -11.37 -8.04
C GLY A 16 -12.60 -12.59 -8.92
N ASP A 17 -12.27 -13.77 -8.40
CA ASP A 17 -12.72 -15.02 -9.00
C ASP A 17 -14.24 -15.23 -8.80
N GLN A 18 -14.74 -16.44 -9.08
CA GLN A 18 -16.17 -16.76 -8.89
C GLN A 18 -16.63 -16.61 -7.43
N GLU A 19 -15.71 -16.65 -6.46
CA GLU A 19 -15.96 -16.42 -5.04
C GLU A 19 -15.66 -14.97 -4.62
N GLY A 20 -15.32 -14.09 -5.57
CA GLY A 20 -14.98 -12.69 -5.33
C GLY A 20 -13.61 -12.47 -4.69
N LYS A 21 -12.78 -13.51 -4.58
CA LYS A 21 -11.48 -13.43 -3.93
C LYS A 21 -10.45 -12.78 -4.84
N LYS A 22 -9.78 -11.75 -4.32
CA LYS A 22 -8.64 -11.07 -4.94
C LYS A 22 -7.70 -10.54 -3.87
N TRP A 23 -6.40 -10.61 -4.11
CA TRP A 23 -5.41 -10.00 -3.24
C TRP A 23 -4.03 -9.97 -3.92
N VAL A 24 -3.20 -9.05 -3.45
CA VAL A 24 -1.79 -8.93 -3.80
C VAL A 24 -0.99 -9.03 -2.51
N ALA A 25 0.04 -9.86 -2.51
CA ALA A 25 0.99 -9.94 -1.42
C ALA A 25 2.41 -9.74 -1.94
N GLU A 26 3.13 -8.77 -1.40
CA GLU A 26 4.56 -8.65 -1.62
C GLU A 26 5.30 -9.74 -0.83
N ILE A 27 6.32 -10.33 -1.43
CA ILE A 27 7.26 -11.21 -0.74
C ILE A 27 8.29 -10.31 -0.07
N ILE A 28 8.41 -10.38 1.26
CA ILE A 28 9.19 -9.41 2.02
C ILE A 28 10.41 -10.02 2.74
N ASP A 29 10.36 -11.31 3.06
CA ASP A 29 11.40 -12.02 3.79
C ASP A 29 11.22 -13.54 3.62
N GLU A 30 12.06 -14.30 4.27
CA GLU A 30 11.91 -15.73 4.49
C GLU A 30 10.93 -16.01 5.64
N ASP A 31 10.16 -17.08 5.50
CA ASP A 31 9.32 -17.64 6.57
C ASP A 31 9.87 -19.02 6.96
N PRO A 32 10.11 -19.32 8.25
CA PRO A 32 10.71 -20.60 8.65
C PRO A 32 9.79 -21.81 8.38
N THR A 33 8.48 -21.60 8.26
CA THR A 33 7.48 -22.65 8.01
C THR A 33 7.12 -22.73 6.52
N PHE A 34 6.89 -21.59 5.89
CA PHE A 34 6.36 -21.49 4.53
C PHE A 34 7.38 -21.01 3.48
N ARG A 35 8.65 -20.84 3.88
CA ARG A 35 9.79 -20.32 3.10
C ARG A 35 9.69 -18.87 2.66
N LEU A 36 8.49 -18.34 2.39
CA LEU A 36 8.28 -16.97 1.93
C LEU A 36 7.32 -16.23 2.87
N LYS A 37 7.82 -15.16 3.48
CA LYS A 37 7.02 -14.20 4.26
C LYS A 37 6.30 -13.26 3.30
N ARG A 38 5.00 -13.05 3.55
CA ARG A 38 4.10 -12.30 2.68
C ARG A 38 3.51 -11.13 3.42
N MET A 39 3.50 -9.96 2.79
CA MET A 39 2.80 -8.77 3.24
C MET A 39 1.65 -8.49 2.29
N PHE A 40 0.42 -8.64 2.77
CA PHE A 40 -0.77 -8.39 1.95
C PHE A 40 -1.00 -6.89 1.81
N LEU A 41 -1.05 -6.41 0.58
CA LEU A 41 -1.22 -5.00 0.28
C LEU A 41 -2.70 -4.61 0.41
N PRO A 42 -3.01 -3.42 0.96
CA PRO A 42 -4.36 -2.91 0.98
C PRO A 42 -4.83 -2.53 -0.43
N GLU A 43 -6.15 -2.62 -0.65
CA GLU A 43 -6.79 -2.03 -1.82
C GLU A 43 -6.82 -0.51 -1.66
N ILE A 44 -6.19 0.24 -2.58
CA ILE A 44 -6.26 1.71 -2.61
C ILE A 44 -7.66 2.17 -3.08
N LYS A 45 -8.22 1.40 -4.01
CA LYS A 45 -9.61 1.46 -4.49
C LYS A 45 -10.06 0.03 -4.75
N THR A 46 -11.35 -0.22 -4.86
CA THR A 46 -11.88 -1.57 -5.13
C THR A 46 -11.18 -2.22 -6.32
N GLY A 47 -10.50 -3.34 -6.07
CA GLY A 47 -9.74 -4.08 -7.08
C GLY A 47 -8.38 -3.50 -7.45
N THR A 48 -7.97 -2.36 -6.92
CA THR A 48 -6.74 -1.67 -7.32
C THR A 48 -5.71 -1.67 -6.21
N PHE A 49 -4.52 -2.16 -6.52
CA PHE A 49 -3.37 -2.24 -5.62
C PHE A 49 -2.23 -1.39 -6.16
N ALA A 50 -1.59 -0.60 -5.31
CA ALA A 50 -0.33 0.04 -5.64
C ALA A 50 0.79 -0.99 -5.48
N ILE A 51 1.60 -1.18 -6.52
CA ILE A 51 2.74 -2.10 -6.53
C ILE A 51 3.98 -1.38 -7.06
N TYR A 52 5.13 -1.75 -6.53
CA TYR A 52 6.44 -1.21 -6.89
C TYR A 52 7.30 -2.33 -7.49
N ASP A 53 8.51 -2.00 -7.91
CA ASP A 53 9.51 -3.01 -8.27
C ASP A 53 9.73 -3.97 -7.10
N GLY A 54 9.60 -5.27 -7.35
CA GLY A 54 9.56 -6.27 -6.28
C GLY A 54 9.01 -7.63 -6.71
N PHE A 55 8.87 -8.52 -5.73
CA PHE A 55 8.35 -9.87 -5.93
C PHE A 55 7.00 -10.02 -5.25
N TYR A 56 6.04 -10.59 -5.96
CA TYR A 56 4.66 -10.67 -5.51
C TYR A 56 4.11 -12.08 -5.67
N GLN A 57 3.14 -12.41 -4.82
CA GLN A 57 2.16 -13.45 -5.07
C GLN A 57 0.81 -12.77 -5.27
N ILE A 58 0.16 -13.06 -6.39
CA ILE A 58 -1.15 -12.46 -6.72
C ILE A 58 -2.21 -13.54 -6.85
N TYR A 59 -3.44 -13.19 -6.51
CA TYR A 59 -4.63 -14.01 -6.65
C TYR A 59 -5.78 -13.16 -7.20
N GLY A 60 -6.44 -13.64 -8.25
CA GLY A 60 -7.56 -12.95 -8.89
C GLY A 60 -7.53 -13.15 -10.40
N GLN A 61 -8.23 -12.27 -11.12
CA GLN A 61 -8.26 -12.23 -12.58
C GLN A 61 -7.88 -10.83 -13.05
N HIS A 62 -7.39 -10.69 -14.26
CA HIS A 62 -7.18 -9.38 -14.87
C HIS A 62 -7.73 -9.42 -16.30
N PRO A 63 -8.52 -8.41 -16.72
CA PRO A 63 -9.09 -8.39 -18.05
C PRO A 63 -8.03 -8.48 -19.15
N GLY A 64 -8.29 -9.29 -20.18
CA GLY A 64 -7.42 -9.38 -21.35
C GLY A 64 -6.15 -10.24 -21.18
N ILE A 65 -5.92 -10.86 -20.03
CA ILE A 65 -4.82 -11.82 -19.84
C ILE A 65 -5.31 -13.23 -19.50
N SER A 66 -4.45 -14.23 -19.70
CA SER A 66 -4.80 -15.62 -19.40
C SER A 66 -5.21 -15.77 -17.92
N PRO A 67 -6.33 -16.48 -17.64
CA PRO A 67 -6.78 -16.72 -16.28
C PRO A 67 -5.69 -17.35 -15.41
N PHE A 68 -5.66 -16.96 -14.15
CA PHE A 68 -4.80 -17.52 -13.13
C PHE A 68 -5.59 -17.61 -11.82
N VAL A 69 -5.19 -18.53 -10.95
CA VAL A 69 -5.76 -18.61 -9.59
C VAL A 69 -4.77 -17.97 -8.63
N LYS A 70 -3.51 -18.39 -8.69
CA LYS A 70 -2.42 -17.87 -7.88
C LYS A 70 -1.12 -18.01 -8.66
N GLU A 71 -0.29 -16.97 -8.65
CA GLU A 71 1.02 -17.03 -9.29
C GLU A 71 2.02 -16.09 -8.63
N TYR A 72 3.30 -16.41 -8.79
CA TYR A 72 4.38 -15.51 -8.44
C TYR A 72 4.71 -14.62 -9.63
N CYS A 73 4.94 -13.34 -9.34
CA CYS A 73 5.29 -12.33 -10.31
C CYS A 73 6.48 -11.52 -9.81
N ARG A 74 7.23 -10.94 -10.74
CA ARG A 74 8.23 -9.90 -10.47
C ARG A 74 7.80 -8.66 -11.23
N VAL A 75 7.85 -7.53 -10.56
CA VAL A 75 7.75 -6.22 -11.19
C VAL A 75 9.15 -5.62 -11.23
N GLU A 76 9.54 -5.14 -12.39
CA GLU A 76 10.81 -4.46 -12.60
C GLU A 76 10.62 -3.39 -13.66
N GLN A 77 10.98 -2.15 -13.35
CA GLN A 77 10.83 -0.99 -14.23
C GLN A 77 9.41 -0.89 -14.81
N GLY A 78 8.40 -1.11 -13.97
CA GLY A 78 6.99 -1.07 -14.34
C GLY A 78 6.48 -2.24 -15.19
N HIS A 79 7.33 -3.23 -15.49
CA HIS A 79 6.95 -4.42 -16.25
C HIS A 79 6.73 -5.61 -15.32
N MET A 80 5.59 -6.28 -15.46
CA MET A 80 5.27 -7.48 -14.68
C MET A 80 5.62 -8.76 -15.44
N GLN A 81 6.65 -9.47 -14.97
CA GLN A 81 6.92 -10.84 -15.35
C GLN A 81 6.06 -11.79 -14.50
N ARG A 82 5.21 -12.58 -15.17
CA ARG A 82 4.25 -13.49 -14.53
C ARG A 82 4.74 -14.95 -14.54
N ARG A 83 4.07 -15.79 -13.75
CA ARG A 83 4.27 -17.25 -13.69
C ARG A 83 5.69 -17.66 -13.32
N LEU A 84 6.32 -16.92 -12.41
CA LEU A 84 7.61 -17.29 -11.86
C LEU A 84 7.50 -18.60 -11.07
N ALA A 85 8.49 -19.47 -11.22
CA ALA A 85 8.58 -20.66 -10.42
C ALA A 85 9.00 -20.30 -8.99
N PHE A 86 8.52 -21.10 -8.02
CA PHE A 86 8.80 -20.87 -6.61
C PHE A 86 10.31 -20.81 -6.30
N TYR A 87 11.12 -21.68 -6.92
CA TYR A 87 12.57 -21.70 -6.71
C TYR A 87 13.25 -20.40 -7.20
N GLU A 88 12.71 -19.77 -8.25
CA GLU A 88 13.25 -18.51 -8.77
C GLU A 88 13.05 -17.40 -7.74
N VAL A 89 11.85 -17.31 -7.15
CA VAL A 89 11.56 -16.35 -6.07
C VAL A 89 12.46 -16.58 -4.85
N VAL A 90 12.64 -17.85 -4.46
CA VAL A 90 13.53 -18.21 -3.34
C VAL A 90 14.97 -17.78 -3.59
N ASN A 91 15.48 -17.94 -4.81
CA ASN A 91 16.83 -17.51 -5.17
C ASN A 91 17.01 -15.99 -5.08
N HIS A 92 15.93 -15.21 -5.12
CA HIS A 92 15.95 -13.76 -4.97
C HIS A 92 15.72 -13.26 -3.54
N LEU A 93 15.56 -14.15 -2.55
CA LEU A 93 15.39 -13.76 -1.14
C LEU A 93 16.43 -12.75 -0.63
N PRO A 94 17.74 -12.87 -0.94
CA PRO A 94 18.71 -11.86 -0.50
C PRO A 94 18.40 -10.44 -1.02
N ALA A 95 17.98 -10.32 -2.28
CA ALA A 95 17.60 -9.04 -2.87
C ALA A 95 16.28 -8.51 -2.29
N ILE A 96 15.31 -9.41 -2.08
CA ILE A 96 14.01 -9.08 -1.45
C ILE A 96 14.20 -8.48 -0.05
N LYS A 97 15.07 -9.10 0.77
CA LYS A 97 15.38 -8.63 2.12
C LYS A 97 16.12 -7.30 2.10
N ALA A 98 17.02 -7.12 1.13
CA ALA A 98 17.78 -5.88 0.97
C ALA A 98 16.91 -4.68 0.57
N ALA A 99 15.70 -4.92 0.04
CA ALA A 99 14.76 -3.89 -0.39
C ALA A 99 13.87 -3.32 0.75
N GLU A 100 14.01 -3.80 1.99
CA GLU A 100 13.20 -3.32 3.13
C GLU A 100 13.25 -1.79 3.33
N PRO A 101 14.42 -1.10 3.24
CA PRO A 101 14.45 0.35 3.39
C PRO A 101 13.62 1.09 2.32
N GLN A 102 13.68 0.63 1.07
CA GLN A 102 12.88 1.18 -0.03
C GLN A 102 11.38 0.95 0.21
N ARG A 103 11.01 -0.26 0.63
CA ARG A 103 9.62 -0.61 0.97
C ARG A 103 9.06 0.28 2.08
N ILE A 104 9.84 0.53 3.13
CA ILE A 104 9.48 1.46 4.22
C ILE A 104 9.21 2.85 3.64
N GLN A 105 10.11 3.35 2.79
CA GLN A 105 9.96 4.67 2.16
C GLN A 105 8.67 4.76 1.32
N HIS A 106 8.40 3.77 0.47
CA HIS A 106 7.20 3.71 -0.37
C HIS A 106 5.90 3.68 0.45
N LEU A 107 5.90 2.97 1.58
CA LEU A 107 4.73 2.91 2.46
C LEU A 107 4.51 4.24 3.20
N LYS A 108 5.57 4.91 3.65
CA LYS A 108 5.47 6.26 4.25
C LYS A 108 4.89 7.25 3.24
N GLU A 109 5.39 7.24 2.01
CA GLU A 109 4.89 8.10 0.93
C GLU A 109 3.41 7.86 0.63
N GLN A 110 2.98 6.60 0.57
CA GLN A 110 1.56 6.28 0.40
C GLN A 110 0.71 6.79 1.55
N ILE A 111 1.16 6.63 2.79
CA ILE A 111 0.45 7.17 3.96
C ILE A 111 0.36 8.70 3.86
N PHE A 112 1.46 9.38 3.56
CA PHE A 112 1.50 10.84 3.43
C PHE A 112 0.59 11.36 2.32
N GLN A 113 0.50 10.64 1.20
CA GLN A 113 -0.43 10.96 0.13
C GLN A 113 -1.88 10.86 0.62
N VAL A 114 -2.24 9.81 1.38
CA VAL A 114 -3.58 9.69 1.95
C VAL A 114 -3.87 10.79 2.96
N LEU A 115 -2.91 11.15 3.82
CA LEU A 115 -3.08 12.27 4.76
C LEU A 115 -3.26 13.61 4.01
N ALA A 116 -2.55 13.82 2.90
CA ALA A 116 -2.72 15.00 2.07
C ALA A 116 -4.11 15.07 1.42
N GLU A 117 -4.68 13.94 1.00
CA GLU A 117 -6.08 13.88 0.52
C GLU A 117 -7.08 14.28 1.62
N ILE A 118 -6.85 13.86 2.87
CA ILE A 118 -7.70 14.24 4.01
C ILE A 118 -7.63 15.76 4.25
N LEU A 119 -6.42 16.33 4.27
CA LEU A 119 -6.23 17.77 4.43
C LEU A 119 -6.90 18.56 3.30
N GLN A 120 -6.81 18.08 2.06
CA GLN A 120 -7.46 18.71 0.92
C GLN A 120 -9.00 18.66 1.03
N ALA A 121 -9.55 17.59 1.61
CA ALA A 121 -10.98 17.47 1.84
C ALA A 121 -11.49 18.36 2.99
N VAL A 122 -10.63 18.68 3.96
CA VAL A 122 -10.94 19.51 5.12
C VAL A 122 -9.79 20.48 5.41
N ASP A 123 -9.74 21.55 4.63
CA ASP A 123 -8.68 22.57 4.72
C ASP A 123 -8.89 23.48 5.95
N HIS A 124 -8.35 23.06 7.09
CA HIS A 124 -8.49 23.74 8.37
C HIS A 124 -7.25 23.55 9.26
N GLU A 125 -6.85 24.59 10.00
CA GLU A 125 -5.64 24.62 10.82
C GLU A 125 -5.56 23.45 11.83
N MET A 126 -6.64 23.17 12.56
CA MET A 126 -6.74 22.01 13.45
C MET A 126 -6.43 20.67 12.75
N VAL A 127 -6.92 20.51 11.52
CA VAL A 127 -6.69 19.27 10.75
C VAL A 127 -5.23 19.21 10.33
N GLN A 128 -4.65 20.33 9.91
CA GLN A 128 -3.24 20.41 9.56
C GLN A 128 -2.32 20.02 10.73
N GLU A 129 -2.59 20.50 11.95
CA GLU A 129 -1.80 20.17 13.14
C GLU A 129 -1.88 18.68 13.49
N ASP A 130 -3.08 18.11 13.51
CA ASP A 130 -3.30 16.69 13.82
C ASP A 130 -2.63 15.78 12.77
N LEU A 131 -2.78 16.10 11.49
CA LEU A 131 -2.13 15.36 10.41
C LEU A 131 -0.60 15.52 10.41
N MET A 132 -0.06 16.65 10.87
CA MET A 132 1.38 16.84 11.04
C MET A 132 1.92 15.92 12.14
N TYR A 133 1.22 15.84 13.28
CA TYR A 133 1.58 14.91 14.35
C TYR A 133 1.54 13.44 13.88
N LEU A 134 0.52 13.05 13.10
CA LEU A 134 0.47 11.71 12.50
C LEU A 134 1.63 11.44 11.53
N LYS A 135 2.08 12.44 10.75
CA LYS A 135 3.25 12.30 9.88
C LYS A 135 4.52 12.03 10.70
N GLU A 136 4.73 12.75 11.79
CA GLU A 136 5.87 12.51 12.69
C GLU A 136 5.85 11.09 13.27
N GLN A 137 4.69 10.60 13.70
CA GLN A 137 4.56 9.22 14.17
C GLN A 137 4.90 8.18 13.09
N VAL A 138 4.48 8.43 11.85
CA VAL A 138 4.78 7.55 10.71
C VAL A 138 6.27 7.54 10.40
N GLU A 139 6.96 8.67 10.57
CA GLU A 139 8.42 8.75 10.38
C GLU A 139 9.18 7.84 11.36
N ASP A 140 8.69 7.70 12.58
CA ASP A 140 9.31 6.88 13.63
C ASP A 140 9.10 5.37 13.43
N VAL A 141 8.23 4.94 12.51
CA VAL A 141 7.99 3.51 12.25
C VAL A 141 9.12 2.93 11.39
N GLY A 142 9.81 1.93 11.94
CA GLY A 142 11.01 1.33 11.34
C GLY A 142 10.81 0.01 10.58
N ASP A 143 9.58 -0.45 10.38
CA ASP A 143 9.30 -1.71 9.68
C ASP A 143 8.10 -1.62 8.73
N SER A 144 8.20 -2.31 7.60
CA SER A 144 7.17 -2.29 6.55
C SER A 144 5.83 -2.90 6.97
N GLN A 145 5.82 -3.89 7.88
CA GLN A 145 4.58 -4.57 8.26
C GLN A 145 3.67 -3.66 9.09
N SER A 146 4.26 -2.93 10.04
CA SER A 146 3.56 -1.94 10.86
C SER A 146 3.02 -0.80 9.99
N LEU A 147 3.85 -0.27 9.08
CA LEU A 147 3.42 0.76 8.12
C LEU A 147 2.27 0.28 7.21
N ASN A 148 2.38 -0.92 6.64
CA ASN A 148 1.33 -1.48 5.77
C ASN A 148 0.01 -1.71 6.52
N SER A 149 0.09 -2.11 7.79
CA SER A 149 -1.10 -2.25 8.65
C SER A 149 -1.72 -0.88 8.96
N GLY A 150 -0.89 0.13 9.24
CA GLY A 150 -1.33 1.52 9.42
C GLY A 150 -2.00 2.09 8.18
N LEU A 151 -1.40 1.88 7.00
CA LEU A 151 -1.96 2.27 5.71
C LEU A 151 -3.32 1.62 5.46
N ALA A 152 -3.44 0.31 5.70
CA ALA A 152 -4.71 -0.40 5.54
C ALA A 152 -5.82 0.17 6.44
N GLN A 153 -5.48 0.50 7.68
CA GLN A 153 -6.43 1.10 8.62
C GLN A 153 -6.81 2.53 8.23
N LEU A 154 -5.84 3.32 7.78
CA LEU A 154 -6.05 4.69 7.31
C LEU A 154 -6.97 4.72 6.08
N LEU A 155 -6.70 3.89 5.07
CA LEU A 155 -7.54 3.77 3.88
C LEU A 155 -8.97 3.38 4.21
N LYS A 156 -9.17 2.45 5.15
CA LYS A 156 -10.49 2.01 5.60
C LYS A 156 -11.26 3.12 6.32
N ASN A 157 -10.58 3.93 7.12
CA ASN A 157 -11.20 4.94 7.98
C ASN A 157 -11.23 6.35 7.35
N LYS A 158 -10.59 6.56 6.19
CA LYS A 158 -10.39 7.88 5.58
C LYS A 158 -11.67 8.73 5.54
N GLU A 159 -12.75 8.16 5.02
CA GLU A 159 -14.03 8.88 4.87
C GLU A 159 -14.69 9.20 6.23
N LEU A 160 -14.55 8.31 7.21
CA LEU A 160 -15.05 8.56 8.58
C LEU A 160 -14.25 9.67 9.24
N MET A 161 -12.93 9.68 9.07
CA MET A 161 -12.03 10.71 9.61
C MET A 161 -12.35 12.09 9.02
N ILE A 162 -12.60 12.17 7.70
CA ILE A 162 -13.06 13.40 7.02
C ILE A 162 -14.38 13.90 7.64
N ALA A 163 -15.37 13.02 7.77
CA ALA A 163 -16.67 13.39 8.33
C ALA A 163 -16.56 13.86 9.80
N ASP A 164 -15.72 13.21 10.60
CA ASP A 164 -15.49 13.58 11.99
C ASP A 164 -14.82 14.95 12.12
N TYR A 165 -13.87 15.30 11.23
CA TYR A 165 -13.28 16.64 11.23
C TYR A 165 -14.28 17.71 10.83
N GLN A 166 -15.07 17.46 9.77
CA GLN A 166 -16.11 18.39 9.33
C GLN A 166 -17.10 18.70 10.46
N ALA A 167 -17.59 17.66 11.16
CA ALA A 167 -18.52 17.84 12.28
C ALA A 167 -17.90 18.61 13.45
N LYS A 168 -16.61 18.43 13.74
CA LYS A 168 -15.91 19.20 14.78
C LYS A 168 -15.78 20.68 14.40
N ILE A 169 -15.46 20.97 13.15
CA ILE A 169 -15.30 22.35 12.65
C ILE A 169 -16.65 23.07 12.67
N GLU A 170 -17.72 22.45 12.17
CA GLU A 170 -19.07 23.01 12.20
C GLU A 170 -19.49 23.39 13.63
N LYS A 171 -19.16 22.54 14.61
CA LYS A 171 -19.44 22.83 16.02
C LYS A 171 -18.65 24.05 16.52
N ILE A 172 -17.37 24.15 16.18
CA ILE A 172 -16.52 25.28 16.60
C ILE A 172 -17.04 26.58 15.99
N GLU A 173 -17.40 26.56 14.72
CA GLU A 173 -17.96 27.73 14.02
C GLU A 173 -19.30 28.15 14.62
N HIS A 174 -20.16 27.21 15.00
CA HIS A 174 -21.41 27.48 15.70
C HIS A 174 -21.16 28.11 17.08
N ASP A 175 -20.27 27.52 17.89
CA ASP A 175 -19.94 28.00 19.24
C ASP A 175 -19.29 29.40 19.24
N LEU A 176 -18.66 29.82 18.13
CA LEU A 176 -18.07 31.15 17.95
C LEU A 176 -19.10 32.23 17.54
N GLN A 177 -20.30 31.84 17.13
CA GLN A 177 -21.38 32.75 16.72
C GLN A 177 -22.36 33.09 17.86
N GLU A 178 -22.29 32.38 18.99
CA GLU A 178 -23.06 32.62 20.23
C GLU A 178 -22.30 33.49 21.25
#